data_AF-A0A6V7ILZ2-F1
#
_entry.id   AF-A0A6V7ILZ2-F1
#
_cell.length_a   1.000
_cell.length_b   1.000
_cell.length_c   1.000
_cell.angle_alpha   90.00
_cell.angle_beta   90.00
_cell.angle_gamma   90.00
#
_symmetry.space_group_name_H-M   'P 1'
#
loop_
_entity.id
_entity.type
_entity.pdbx_description
1 polymer ?
#
loop_
_entity_poly.entity_id
_entity_poly.type
_entity_poly.pdbx_seq_one_letter_code
_entity_poly.pdbx_strand_id
1 'polypeptide(L)'
;YERELEKVRKLPEIRDKLNSYSELMKNLTELTGKPITTFNNMYYIYYTLLEESRLGLELPAWTRDYYPNPNGQLYDATTFEYEFLNYNENLRRLNG
;
A
#
# COMPACT_ATOMS: atom_id res chain seq x y z
N TYR A 1 -12.49 4.42 -14.91
CA TYR A 1 -11.55 3.87 -13.93
C TYR A 1 -12.02 4.18 -12.52
N GLU A 2 -11.89 5.42 -12.04
CA GLU A 2 -12.27 5.85 -10.68
C GLU A 2 -13.64 5.37 -10.16
N ARG A 3 -14.70 5.50 -10.97
CA ARG A 3 -16.04 5.03 -10.58
C ARG A 3 -16.12 3.53 -10.30
N GLU A 4 -15.35 2.72 -11.01
CA GLU A 4 -15.32 1.27 -10.81
C GLU A 4 -14.46 0.93 -9.59
N LEU A 5 -13.36 1.64 -9.40
CA LEU A 5 -12.48 1.49 -8.24
C LEU A 5 -13.22 1.80 -6.93
N GLU A 6 -14.06 2.84 -6.92
CA GLU A 6 -14.90 3.18 -5.78
C GLU A 6 -15.98 2.12 -5.47
N LYS A 7 -16.46 1.38 -6.48
CA LYS A 7 -17.38 0.26 -6.23
C LYS A 7 -16.64 -0.91 -5.58
N VAL A 8 -15.48 -1.27 -6.11
CA VAL A 8 -14.65 -2.36 -5.57
C VAL A 8 -14.20 -2.04 -4.15
N ARG A 9 -13.83 -0.79 -3.87
CA ARG A 9 -13.48 -0.32 -2.52
C ARG A 9 -14.59 -0.51 -1.48
N LYS A 10 -15.85 -0.52 -1.90
CA LYS A 10 -17.01 -0.71 -1.00
C LYS A 10 -17.32 -2.17 -0.71
N LEU A 11 -16.70 -3.11 -1.40
CA LEU A 11 -16.91 -4.54 -1.17
C LEU A 11 -16.43 -4.93 0.24
N PRO A 12 -17.19 -5.77 0.98
CA PRO A 12 -16.81 -6.17 2.33
C PRO A 12 -15.40 -6.74 2.43
N GLU A 13 -15.02 -7.63 1.52
CA GLU A 13 -13.71 -8.28 1.51
C GLU A 13 -12.54 -7.29 1.33
N ILE A 14 -12.74 -6.23 0.54
CA ILE A 14 -11.73 -5.18 0.34
C ILE A 14 -11.61 -4.31 1.60
N ARG A 15 -12.73 -3.98 2.24
CA ARG A 15 -12.75 -3.21 3.48
C ARG A 15 -12.14 -4.00 4.64
N ASP A 16 -12.45 -5.29 4.75
CA ASP A 16 -11.91 -6.18 5.76
C ASP A 16 -10.40 -6.35 5.58
N LYS A 17 -9.94 -6.50 4.32
CA LYS A 17 -8.52 -6.49 4.03
C LYS A 17 -7.88 -5.17 4.45
N LEU A 18 -8.46 -4.01 4.13
CA LEU A 18 -7.89 -2.70 4.54
C LEU A 18 -7.84 -2.56 6.07
N ASN A 19 -8.89 -3.00 6.78
CA ASN A 19 -8.95 -2.98 8.23
C ASN A 19 -7.86 -3.85 8.87
N SER A 20 -7.45 -4.94 8.23
CA SER A 20 -6.33 -5.77 8.72
C SER A 20 -4.98 -5.04 8.75
N TYR A 21 -4.84 -3.92 8.02
CA TYR A 21 -3.66 -3.04 8.04
C TYR A 21 -3.85 -1.80 8.92
N SER A 22 -4.92 -1.70 9.70
CA SER A 22 -5.23 -0.51 10.51
C SER A 22 -4.10 -0.10 11.46
N GLU A 23 -3.49 -1.06 12.15
CA GLU A 23 -2.35 -0.78 13.05
C GLU A 23 -1.11 -0.31 12.28
N LEU A 24 -0.81 -0.92 11.13
CA LEU A 24 0.27 -0.47 10.26
C LEU A 24 0.05 0.96 9.78
N MET A 25 -1.14 1.27 9.29
CA MET A 25 -1.51 2.60 8.80
C MET A 25 -1.41 3.65 9.92
N LYS A 26 -1.83 3.30 11.14
CA LYS A 26 -1.68 4.16 12.32
C LYS A 26 -0.20 4.43 12.61
N ASN A 27 0.63 3.39 12.70
CA ASN A 27 2.05 3.53 13.00
C ASN A 27 2.77 4.35 11.92
N LEU A 28 2.50 4.09 10.65
CA LEU A 28 3.07 4.86 9.54
C LEU A 28 2.59 6.33 9.56
N THR A 29 1.36 6.59 9.98
CA THR A 29 0.87 7.97 10.16
C THR A 29 1.65 8.71 11.23
N GLU A 30 1.92 8.07 12.37
CA GLU A 30 2.72 8.62 13.46
C GLU A 30 4.18 8.85 13.04
N LEU A 31 4.77 7.90 12.31
CA LEU A 31 6.17 7.96 11.86
C LEU A 31 6.43 8.98 10.75
N THR A 32 5.48 9.13 9.82
CA THR A 32 5.64 10.00 8.63
C THR A 32 5.02 11.38 8.80
N GLY A 33 4.15 11.57 9.80
CA GLY A 33 3.35 12.78 9.98
C GLY A 33 2.30 13.00 8.89
N LYS A 34 2.05 12.00 8.02
CA LYS A 34 1.06 12.07 6.93
C LYS A 34 -0.05 11.06 7.16
N PRO A 35 -1.33 11.41 6.90
CA PRO A 35 -2.42 10.45 7.03
C PRO A 35 -2.27 9.28 6.05
N ILE A 36 -2.10 8.06 6.58
CA ILE A 36 -2.06 6.82 5.81
C ILE A 36 -3.41 6.14 6.00
N THR A 37 -4.22 6.08 4.94
CA THR A 37 -5.62 5.60 5.02
C THR A 37 -6.00 4.63 3.91
N THR A 38 -5.08 4.35 2.99
CA THR A 38 -5.32 3.51 1.81
C THR A 38 -4.10 2.64 1.50
N PHE A 39 -4.32 1.53 0.80
CA PHE A 39 -3.26 0.71 0.22
C PHE A 39 -2.32 1.53 -0.66
N ASN A 40 -2.88 2.45 -1.45
CA ASN A 40 -2.13 3.38 -2.28
C ASN A 40 -1.13 4.26 -1.48
N ASN A 41 -1.46 4.70 -0.27
CA ASN A 41 -0.51 5.44 0.57
C ASN A 41 0.68 4.55 0.98
N MET A 42 0.42 3.30 1.35
CA MET A 42 1.47 2.34 1.73
C MET A 42 2.32 1.92 0.53
N TYR A 43 1.70 1.74 -0.65
CA TYR A 43 2.37 1.55 -1.93
C TYR A 43 3.39 2.65 -2.19
N TYR A 44 3.01 3.93 -2.01
CA TYR A 44 3.93 5.05 -2.22
C TYR A 44 5.10 5.03 -1.23
N ILE A 45 4.85 4.73 0.05
CA ILE A 45 5.92 4.59 1.04
C ILE A 45 6.90 3.49 0.62
N TYR A 46 6.41 2.31 0.25
CA TYR A 46 7.26 1.19 -0.17
C TYR A 46 8.15 1.58 -1.36
N TYR A 47 7.58 2.18 -2.41
CA TYR A 47 8.34 2.58 -3.59
C TYR A 47 9.32 3.71 -3.31
N THR A 48 8.97 4.69 -2.46
CA THR A 48 9.93 5.71 -2.03
C THR A 48 11.14 5.07 -1.35
N LEU A 49 10.93 4.18 -0.38
CA LEU A 49 12.01 3.49 0.33
C LEU A 49 12.85 2.60 -0.60
N LEU A 50 12.20 1.94 -1.56
CA LEU A 50 12.88 1.13 -2.58
C LEU A 50 13.81 1.97 -3.45
N GLU A 51 13.33 3.10 -3.95
CA GLU A 51 14.15 3.99 -4.78
C GLU A 51 15.26 4.67 -3.97
N GLU A 52 14.99 5.11 -2.74
CA GLU A 52 16.02 5.64 -1.84
C GLU A 52 17.12 4.61 -1.57
N SER A 53 16.74 3.36 -1.30
CA SER A 53 17.69 2.25 -1.12
C SER A 53 18.50 1.97 -2.38
N ARG A 54 17.89 2.02 -3.57
CA ARG A 54 18.58 1.82 -4.86
C ARG A 54 19.57 2.95 -5.16
N LEU A 55 19.27 4.16 -4.71
CA LEU A 55 20.16 5.31 -4.80
C LEU A 55 21.29 5.29 -3.74
N GLY A 56 21.31 4.30 -2.84
CA GLY A 56 22.29 4.19 -1.77
C GLY A 56 22.09 5.20 -0.64
N LEU A 57 20.88 5.77 -0.50
CA LEU A 57 20.54 6.66 0.60
C LEU A 57 20.30 5.86 1.88
N GLU A 58 20.66 6.44 3.02
CA GLU A 58 20.38 5.84 4.31
C GLU A 58 18.89 5.96 4.62
N LEU A 59 18.23 4.82 4.82
CA LEU A 59 16.83 4.79 5.20
C LEU A 59 16.65 5.10 6.70
N PRO A 60 15.57 5.79 7.09
CA PRO A 60 15.23 6.00 8.50
C PRO A 60 15.17 4.67 9.27
N ALA A 61 15.60 4.68 10.54
CA ALA A 61 15.72 3.46 11.34
C ALA A 61 14.41 2.66 11.46
N TRP A 62 13.26 3.35 11.53
CA TRP A 62 11.93 2.73 11.66
C TRP A 62 11.56 1.86 10.45
N THR A 63 12.18 2.08 9.28
CA THR A 63 11.84 1.35 8.05
C THR A 63 12.14 -0.14 8.17
N ARG A 64 13.11 -0.53 9.02
CA ARG A 64 13.51 -1.92 9.25
C ARG A 64 12.36 -2.82 9.73
N ASP A 65 11.39 -2.24 10.44
CA ASP A 65 10.27 -2.99 11.01
C ASP A 65 9.16 -3.27 9.97
N TYR A 66 9.12 -2.53 8.86
CA TYR A 66 7.98 -2.55 7.92
C TYR A 66 8.36 -2.81 6.46
N TYR A 67 9.55 -2.40 6.04
CA TYR A 67 10.02 -2.40 4.64
C TYR A 67 10.65 -3.70 4.10
N PRO A 68 11.21 -4.65 4.88
CA PRO A 68 12.07 -5.70 4.32
C PRO A 68 11.53 -6.35 3.05
N ASN A 69 12.18 -6.18 1.90
CA ASN A 69 11.78 -6.82 0.65
C ASN A 69 12.39 -8.23 0.60
N PRO A 70 11.62 -9.33 0.41
CA PRO A 70 10.20 -9.38 -0.02
C PRO A 70 9.17 -9.72 1.07
N ASN A 71 9.47 -9.60 2.37
CA ASN A 71 8.63 -10.16 3.45
C ASN A 71 8.08 -9.12 4.45
N GLY A 72 8.12 -7.83 4.12
CA GLY A 72 7.68 -6.73 4.97
C GLY A 72 6.21 -6.40 4.76
N GLN A 73 5.55 -5.86 5.79
CA GLN A 73 4.13 -5.49 5.70
C GLN A 73 3.86 -4.45 4.60
N LEU A 74 4.84 -3.57 4.30
CA LEU A 74 4.76 -2.62 3.19
C LEU A 74 4.82 -3.32 1.83
N TYR A 75 5.59 -4.41 1.71
CA TYR A 75 5.62 -5.23 0.51
C TYR A 75 4.25 -5.89 0.30
N ASP A 76 3.70 -6.53 1.33
CA ASP A 76 2.37 -7.18 1.26
C ASP A 76 1.26 -6.20 0.88
N ALA A 77 1.26 -5.00 1.49
CA ALA A 77 0.30 -3.95 1.15
C ALA A 77 0.43 -3.49 -0.30
N THR A 78 1.67 -3.40 -0.81
CA THR A 78 1.97 -3.04 -2.21
C THR A 78 1.51 -4.12 -3.17
N THR A 79 1.75 -5.40 -2.86
CA THR A 79 1.23 -6.53 -3.64
C THR A 79 -0.29 -6.50 -3.69
N PHE A 80 -0.95 -6.23 -2.56
CA PHE A 80 -2.40 -6.12 -2.54
C PHE A 80 -2.93 -4.91 -3.33
N GLU A 81 -2.22 -3.77 -3.36
CA GLU A 81 -2.60 -2.64 -4.22
C GLU A 81 -2.64 -3.08 -5.69
N TYR A 82 -1.66 -3.85 -6.17
CA TYR A 82 -1.69 -4.39 -7.54
C TYR A 82 -2.89 -5.30 -7.80
N GLU A 83 -3.24 -6.18 -6.86
CA GLU A 83 -4.42 -7.03 -6.95
C GLU A 83 -5.71 -6.21 -6.95
N PHE A 84 -5.80 -5.21 -6.07
CA PHE A 84 -6.93 -4.31 -5.95
C PHE A 84 -7.18 -3.50 -7.23
N LEU A 85 -6.14 -2.94 -7.83
CA LEU A 85 -6.23 -2.20 -9.11
C LEU A 85 -6.64 -3.09 -10.29
N ASN A 86 -6.57 -4.41 -10.13
CA ASN A 86 -6.88 -5.42 -11.15
C ASN A 86 -7.99 -6.40 -10.70
N TYR A 87 -8.76 -6.05 -9.67
CA TYR A 87 -9.66 -6.97 -8.97
C TYR A 87 -10.68 -7.66 -9.88
N ASN A 88 -11.32 -6.90 -10.77
CA ASN A 88 -12.34 -7.41 -11.69
C ASN A 88 -11.99 -7.12 -13.16
N GLU A 89 -12.73 -7.73 -14.09
CA GLU A 89 -12.49 -7.59 -15.54
C GLU A 89 -12.56 -6.13 -16.00
N ASN A 90 -13.49 -5.34 -15.43
CA ASN A 90 -13.62 -3.93 -15.76
C ASN A 90 -12.36 -3.15 -15.36
N LEU A 91 -11.85 -3.36 -14.16
CA LEU A 91 -10.64 -2.70 -13.68
C LEU A 91 -9.43 -3.12 -14.49
N ARG A 92 -9.23 -4.41 -14.74
CA ARG A 92 -8.11 -4.89 -15.60
C ARG A 92 -8.12 -4.21 -16.97
N ARG A 93 -9.29 -4.19 -17.64
CA ARG A 93 -9.43 -3.54 -18.96
C ARG A 93 -9.20 -2.03 -18.91
N LEU A 94 -9.53 -1.37 -17.81
CA LEU A 94 -9.37 0.08 -17.65
C LEU A 94 -7.96 0.47 -17.18
N ASN A 95 -7.25 -0.42 -16.50
CA ASN A 95 -5.91 -0.20 -15.95
C ASN A 95 -4.81 -0.35 -17.03
N GLY A 96 -5.04 -1.20 -18.04
CA GLY A 96 -4.14 -1.42 -19.17
C GLY A 96 -3.60 -2.84 -19.22
#